data_AF-A0A7D4Y2N8-F1
#
_entry.id   AF-A0A7D4Y2N8-F1
#
_cell.length_a   1.000
_cell.length_b   1.000
_cell.length_c   1.000
_cell.angle_alpha   90.00
_cell.angle_beta   90.00
_cell.angle_gamma   90.00
#
_symmetry.space_group_name_H-M   'P 1'
#
loop_
_entity.id
_entity.type
_entity.pdbx_description
1 polymer ?
#
loop_
_entity_poly.entity_id
_entity_poly.type
_entity_poly.pdbx_seq_one_letter_code
_entity_poly.pdbx_strand_id
1 'polypeptide(L)'
;MYDRIFGTEWNELTREEAVRRAFALGVAEGVGNRRPEELDRVMEAFPSAYDQSLVELAYDEGRTKALDAAAEADEPREVWNALVDEAGAPREPPVRAALPGAITDLTLTRSPREGPPSSLDFPSMLRK
;
A
#
# COMPACT_ATOMS: atom_id res chain seq x y z
N MET A 1 -11.42 4.04 -16.49
CA MET A 1 -10.06 4.54 -16.17
C MET A 1 -9.13 3.37 -15.94
N TYR A 2 -9.42 2.50 -14.97
CA TYR A 2 -8.75 1.20 -14.78
C TYR A 2 -8.57 0.38 -16.07
N ASP A 3 -9.66 0.08 -16.79
CA ASP A 3 -9.62 -0.74 -18.02
C ASP A 3 -8.66 -0.22 -19.09
N ARG A 4 -8.48 1.10 -19.17
CA ARG A 4 -7.61 1.71 -20.18
C ARG A 4 -6.14 1.40 -19.91
N ILE A 5 -5.75 1.23 -18.65
CA ILE A 5 -4.36 1.02 -18.24
C ILE A 5 -4.07 -0.46 -18.10
N PHE A 6 -4.92 -1.19 -17.36
CA PHE A 6 -4.62 -2.55 -16.94
C PHE A 6 -5.26 -3.63 -17.82
N GLY A 7 -6.44 -3.34 -18.38
CA GLY A 7 -7.35 -4.38 -18.85
C GLY A 7 -7.65 -5.42 -17.75
N THR A 8 -8.33 -6.51 -18.12
CA THR A 8 -8.64 -7.63 -17.21
C THR A 8 -8.24 -8.99 -17.80
N GLU A 9 -7.59 -9.00 -18.96
CA GLU A 9 -7.19 -10.21 -19.71
C GLU A 9 -5.76 -10.66 -19.36
N TRP A 10 -5.50 -10.79 -18.07
CA TRP A 10 -4.22 -11.28 -17.55
C TRP A 10 -4.37 -12.72 -17.03
N ASN A 11 -3.29 -13.50 -17.17
CA ASN A 11 -3.23 -14.90 -16.72
C ASN A 11 -2.46 -15.04 -15.40
N GLU A 12 -1.37 -14.30 -15.25
CA GLU A 12 -0.51 -14.31 -14.06
C GLU A 12 -0.15 -12.89 -13.67
N LEU A 13 0.15 -12.68 -12.38
CA LEU A 13 0.56 -11.41 -11.84
C LEU A 13 1.85 -11.53 -11.05
N THR A 14 2.73 -10.55 -11.21
CA THR A 14 3.79 -10.31 -10.23
C THR A 14 3.19 -9.65 -9.00
N ARG A 15 3.82 -9.83 -7.84
CA ARG A 15 3.39 -9.16 -6.59
C ARG A 15 3.29 -7.64 -6.77
N GLU A 16 4.25 -7.03 -7.46
CA GLU A 16 4.27 -5.59 -7.71
C GLU A 16 3.08 -5.14 -8.58
N GLU A 17 2.79 -5.89 -9.65
CA GLU A 17 1.63 -5.61 -10.52
C GLU A 17 0.32 -5.75 -9.74
N ALA A 18 0.20 -6.76 -8.89
CA ALA A 18 -0.99 -6.96 -8.05
C ALA A 18 -1.20 -5.80 -7.08
N VAL A 19 -0.14 -5.31 -6.44
CA VAL A 19 -0.18 -4.12 -5.57
C VAL A 19 -0.61 -2.88 -6.35
N ARG A 20 -0.02 -2.63 -7.54
CA ARG A 20 -0.39 -1.48 -8.38
C ARG A 20 -1.85 -1.55 -8.81
N ARG A 21 -2.33 -2.72 -9.21
CA ARG A 21 -3.74 -2.95 -9.58
C ARG A 21 -4.67 -2.75 -8.41
N ALA A 22 -4.36 -3.33 -7.25
CA ALA A 22 -5.15 -3.19 -6.05
C ALA A 22 -5.30 -1.71 -5.65
N PHE A 23 -4.20 -0.97 -5.64
CA PHE A 23 -4.24 0.48 -5.42
C PHE A 23 -5.17 1.19 -6.42
N ALA A 24 -5.01 0.90 -7.72
CA ALA A 24 -5.84 1.50 -8.75
C ALA A 24 -7.33 1.10 -8.66
N LEU A 25 -7.64 -0.13 -8.24
CA LEU A 25 -9.01 -0.59 -7.95
C LEU A 25 -9.60 0.16 -6.75
N GLY A 26 -8.79 0.39 -5.72
CA GLY A 26 -9.15 1.22 -4.58
C GLY A 26 -9.50 2.64 -5.00
N VAL A 27 -8.65 3.27 -5.83
CA VAL A 27 -8.91 4.60 -6.38
C VAL A 27 -10.21 4.62 -7.19
N ALA A 28 -10.41 3.61 -8.03
CA ALA A 28 -11.64 3.47 -8.81
C ALA A 28 -12.88 3.35 -7.91
N GLU A 29 -12.82 2.59 -6.82
CA GLU A 29 -13.90 2.51 -5.83
C GLU A 29 -14.16 3.87 -5.16
N GLY A 30 -13.11 4.57 -4.72
CA GLY A 30 -13.23 5.87 -4.04
C GLY A 30 -13.98 6.91 -4.87
N VAL A 31 -13.91 6.81 -6.20
CA VAL A 31 -14.66 7.67 -7.14
C VAL A 31 -15.92 7.03 -7.72
N GLY A 32 -16.42 5.94 -7.12
CA GLY A 32 -17.70 5.31 -7.48
C GLY A 32 -17.66 4.32 -8.67
N ASN A 33 -16.48 3.87 -9.09
CA ASN A 33 -16.29 2.90 -10.18
C ASN A 33 -15.77 1.53 -9.66
N ARG A 34 -16.48 0.97 -8.67
CA ARG A 34 -16.12 -0.32 -8.03
C ARG A 34 -16.05 -1.47 -9.05
N ARG A 35 -15.07 -2.36 -8.86
CA ARG A 35 -14.82 -3.57 -9.68
C ARG A 35 -14.49 -4.77 -8.79
N PRO A 36 -15.51 -5.40 -8.18
CA PRO A 36 -15.28 -6.43 -7.18
C PRO A 36 -14.69 -7.70 -7.82
N GLU A 37 -15.17 -8.10 -9.00
CA GLU A 37 -14.70 -9.30 -9.71
C GLU A 37 -13.21 -9.24 -10.06
N GLU A 38 -12.69 -8.07 -10.43
CA GLU A 38 -11.27 -7.90 -10.72
C GLU A 38 -10.44 -7.91 -9.44
N LEU A 39 -10.93 -7.31 -8.35
CA LEU A 39 -10.27 -7.38 -7.05
C LEU A 39 -10.19 -8.83 -6.55
N ASP A 40 -11.30 -9.56 -6.62
CA ASP A 40 -11.37 -10.98 -6.23
C ASP A 40 -10.36 -11.81 -7.02
N ARG A 41 -10.32 -11.65 -8.35
CA ARG A 41 -9.29 -12.29 -9.18
C ARG A 41 -7.87 -11.93 -8.75
N VAL A 42 -7.58 -10.64 -8.52
CA VAL A 42 -6.24 -10.20 -8.08
C VAL A 42 -5.88 -10.85 -6.74
N MET A 43 -6.82 -10.97 -5.80
CA MET A 43 -6.60 -11.65 -4.52
C MET A 43 -6.40 -13.16 -4.68
N GLU A 44 -7.16 -13.82 -5.57
CA GLU A 44 -7.05 -15.26 -5.84
C GLU A 44 -5.73 -15.65 -6.50
N ALA A 45 -5.12 -14.74 -7.26
CA ALA A 45 -3.80 -14.97 -7.87
C ALA A 45 -2.67 -15.15 -6.84
N PHE A 46 -2.89 -14.75 -5.58
CA PHE A 46 -1.91 -14.86 -4.50
C PHE A 46 -2.48 -15.64 -3.32
N PRO A 47 -2.18 -16.94 -3.19
CA PRO A 47 -2.78 -17.79 -2.16
C PRO A 47 -2.17 -17.60 -0.77
N SER A 48 -1.07 -16.86 -0.62
CA SER A 48 -0.42 -16.66 0.67
C SER A 48 -1.12 -15.53 1.44
N ALA A 49 -1.39 -15.76 2.74
CA ALA A 49 -2.03 -14.76 3.59
C ALA A 49 -1.26 -13.43 3.62
N TYR A 50 0.08 -13.49 3.57
CA TYR A 50 0.92 -12.28 3.50
C TYR A 50 0.69 -11.48 2.23
N ASP A 51 0.65 -12.16 1.07
CA ASP A 51 0.42 -11.50 -0.21
C ASP A 51 -1.00 -10.93 -0.30
N GLN A 52 -2.00 -11.65 0.23
CA GLN A 52 -3.37 -11.18 0.30
C GLN A 52 -3.48 -9.91 1.15
N SER A 53 -2.87 -9.90 2.34
CA SER A 53 -2.84 -8.69 3.19
C SER A 53 -2.16 -7.52 2.49
N LEU A 54 -1.12 -7.76 1.68
CA LEU A 54 -0.45 -6.71 0.94
C LEU A 54 -1.34 -6.10 -0.16
N VAL A 55 -2.09 -6.95 -0.88
CA VAL A 55 -3.05 -6.55 -1.91
C VAL A 55 -4.22 -5.78 -1.30
N GLU A 56 -4.85 -6.32 -0.25
CA GLU A 56 -5.95 -5.69 0.48
C GLU A 56 -5.55 -4.31 1.00
N LEU A 57 -4.35 -4.21 1.56
CA LEU A 57 -3.84 -2.97 2.08
C LEU A 57 -3.59 -1.90 1.01
N ALA A 58 -3.04 -2.30 -0.14
CA ALA A 58 -2.85 -1.39 -1.27
C ALA A 58 -4.21 -0.88 -1.80
N TYR A 59 -5.21 -1.75 -1.83
CA TYR A 59 -6.57 -1.39 -2.19
C TYR A 59 -7.19 -0.36 -1.22
N ASP A 60 -7.11 -0.62 0.08
CA ASP A 60 -7.62 0.31 1.10
C ASP A 60 -6.91 1.67 1.05
N GLU A 61 -5.60 1.67 0.79
CA GLU A 61 -4.83 2.90 0.63
C GLU A 61 -5.31 3.71 -0.59
N GLY A 62 -5.44 3.06 -1.75
CA GLY A 62 -5.94 3.72 -2.96
C GLY A 62 -7.34 4.30 -2.77
N ARG A 63 -8.23 3.55 -2.09
CA ARG A 63 -9.58 4.00 -1.78
C ARG A 63 -9.58 5.21 -0.84
N THR A 64 -8.79 5.15 0.23
CA THR A 64 -8.71 6.24 1.21
C THR A 64 -8.20 7.52 0.55
N LYS A 65 -7.10 7.44 -0.20
CA LYS A 65 -6.55 8.60 -0.93
C LYS A 65 -7.53 9.18 -1.94
N ALA A 66 -8.30 8.32 -2.61
CA ALA A 66 -9.30 8.79 -3.56
C ALA A 66 -10.47 9.50 -2.88
N LEU A 67 -10.93 9.04 -1.71
CA LEU A 67 -11.94 9.74 -0.93
C LEU A 67 -11.45 11.10 -0.45
N ASP A 68 -10.19 11.17 0.01
CA ASP A 68 -9.57 12.44 0.43
C ASP A 68 -9.45 13.42 -0.74
N ALA A 69 -8.95 12.95 -1.89
CA ALA A 69 -8.79 13.78 -3.09
C ALA A 69 -10.15 14.18 -3.71
N ALA A 70 -11.18 13.36 -3.58
CA ALA A 70 -12.52 13.66 -4.08
C ALA A 70 -13.20 14.82 -3.33
N ALA A 71 -12.71 15.21 -2.14
CA ALA A 71 -13.22 16.38 -1.43
C ALA A 71 -12.90 17.71 -2.15
N GLU A 72 -11.82 17.74 -2.92
CA GLU A 72 -11.28 18.94 -3.57
C GLU A 72 -11.37 18.90 -5.11
N ALA A 73 -11.83 17.78 -5.68
CA ALA A 73 -11.90 17.56 -7.12
C ALA A 73 -13.32 17.70 -7.65
N ASP A 74 -13.47 18.27 -8.85
CA ASP A 74 -14.78 18.42 -9.50
C ASP A 74 -15.20 17.15 -10.25
N GLU A 75 -14.22 16.35 -10.71
CA GLU A 75 -14.48 15.14 -11.51
C GLU A 75 -13.68 13.91 -11.03
N PRO A 76 -14.27 12.69 -11.09
CA PRO A 76 -13.58 11.42 -10.83
C PRO A 76 -12.26 11.24 -11.59
N ARG A 77 -12.15 11.83 -12.79
CA ARG A 77 -10.96 11.73 -13.63
C ARG A 77 -9.78 12.52 -13.09
N GLU A 78 -10.03 13.63 -12.41
CA GLU A 78 -8.99 14.44 -11.78
C GLU A 78 -8.35 13.69 -10.63
N VAL A 79 -9.19 13.10 -9.75
CA VAL A 79 -8.75 12.22 -8.67
C VAL A 79 -7.90 11.07 -9.19
N TRP A 80 -8.37 10.38 -10.24
CA TRP A 80 -7.60 9.30 -10.86
C TRP A 80 -6.22 9.77 -11.35
N ASN A 81 -6.18 10.85 -12.13
CA ASN A 81 -4.92 11.34 -12.71
C ASN A 81 -3.95 11.88 -11.64
N ALA A 82 -4.47 12.35 -10.50
CA ALA A 82 -3.66 12.81 -9.37
C ALA A 82 -3.02 11.65 -8.59
N LEU A 83 -3.65 10.46 -8.58
CA LEU A 83 -3.19 9.33 -7.78
C LEU A 83 -2.51 8.22 -8.59
N VAL A 84 -2.89 8.05 -9.86
CA VAL A 84 -2.40 7.00 -10.75
C VAL A 84 -1.76 7.64 -11.98
N ASP A 85 -0.53 7.23 -12.28
CA ASP A 85 0.18 7.70 -13.47
C ASP A 85 -0.27 6.97 -14.75
N GLU A 86 0.33 7.32 -15.89
CA GLU A 86 -0.03 6.74 -17.19
C GLU A 86 0.36 5.26 -17.33
N ALA A 87 1.29 4.76 -16.51
CA ALA A 87 1.71 3.37 -16.45
C ALA A 87 0.92 2.56 -15.41
N GLY A 88 -0.01 3.18 -14.69
CA GLY A 88 -0.78 2.53 -13.62
C GLY A 88 -0.04 2.44 -12.29
N ALA A 89 1.09 3.12 -12.12
CA ALA A 89 1.76 3.21 -10.84
C ALA A 89 1.12 4.31 -9.98
N PRO A 90 1.07 4.12 -8.64
CA PRO A 90 0.77 5.19 -7.71
C PRO A 90 1.74 6.36 -7.90
N ARG A 91 1.24 7.60 -7.96
CA ARG A 91 2.11 8.79 -8.07
C ARG A 91 2.92 9.05 -6.82
N GLU A 92 2.42 8.61 -5.68
CA GLU A 92 3.14 8.58 -4.42
C GLU A 92 3.39 7.13 -4.03
N PRO A 93 4.59 6.78 -3.50
CA PRO A 93 4.84 5.44 -3.02
C PRO A 93 3.77 5.03 -2.00
N PRO A 94 3.13 3.86 -2.16
CA PRO A 94 2.17 3.38 -1.20
C PRO A 94 2.86 3.23 0.16
N VAL A 95 2.26 3.82 1.20
CA VAL A 95 2.87 3.98 2.53
C VAL A 95 3.23 2.63 3.16
N ARG A 96 2.59 1.53 2.74
CA ARG A 96 2.77 0.22 3.37
C ARG A 96 3.24 -0.92 2.47
N ALA A 97 3.30 -0.75 1.15
CA ALA A 97 3.82 -1.83 0.29
C ALA A 97 5.35 -2.02 0.40
N ALA A 98 6.02 -1.17 1.18
CA ALA A 98 7.45 -1.19 1.36
C ALA A 98 7.97 -2.11 2.49
N LEU A 99 7.18 -2.67 3.43
CA LEU A 99 7.78 -3.30 4.63
C LEU A 99 7.00 -4.46 5.31
N PRO A 100 7.65 -5.62 5.51
CA PRO A 100 7.40 -6.49 6.66
C PRO A 100 8.12 -6.01 7.93
N GLY A 101 7.34 -5.54 8.91
CA GLY A 101 7.46 -5.77 10.36
C GLY A 101 8.55 -5.10 11.21
N ALA A 102 9.77 -4.85 10.74
CA ALA A 102 10.89 -4.53 11.66
C ALA A 102 11.43 -3.08 11.65
N ILE A 103 11.01 -2.20 10.72
CA ILE A 103 11.88 -1.06 10.32
C ILE A 103 11.29 0.34 10.51
N THR A 104 9.98 0.56 10.65
CA THR A 104 9.47 1.94 10.44
C THR A 104 9.64 2.93 11.59
N ASP A 105 9.70 2.51 12.87
CA ASP A 105 9.65 3.47 14.00
C ASP A 105 10.98 3.68 14.75
N LEU A 106 12.00 2.86 14.54
CA LEU A 106 13.21 2.89 15.38
C LEU A 106 14.43 3.59 14.76
N THR A 107 14.39 4.02 13.49
CA THR A 107 15.62 4.48 12.81
C THR A 107 15.55 5.80 12.06
N LEU A 108 14.38 6.44 11.90
CA LEU A 108 14.29 7.64 11.06
C LEU A 108 14.49 8.99 11.77
N THR A 109 14.68 9.05 13.09
CA THR A 109 14.96 10.33 13.78
C THR A 109 16.07 10.29 14.83
N ARG A 110 16.77 9.17 15.03
CA ARG A 110 17.89 9.10 15.97
C ARG A 110 19.09 8.43 15.35
N SER A 111 20.10 9.24 14.98
CA SER A 111 21.45 8.73 14.74
C SER A 111 21.87 7.84 15.92
N PRO A 112 22.41 6.63 15.68
CA PRO A 112 22.99 5.82 16.74
C PRO A 112 24.01 6.67 17.51
N ARG A 113 23.85 6.79 18.83
CA ARG A 113 24.93 7.34 19.66
C ARG A 113 26.11 6.39 19.52
N GLU A 114 27.18 6.83 18.88
CA GLU A 114 28.46 6.13 18.89
C GLU A 114 28.96 6.06 20.34
N GLY A 115 28.90 4.87 20.91
CA GLY A 115 29.39 4.59 22.25
C GLY A 115 28.89 3.23 22.73
N PRO A 116 29.73 2.41 23.38
CA PRO A 116 29.25 1.20 24.02
C PRO A 116 28.14 1.57 25.02
N PRO A 117 27.05 0.79 25.11
CA PRO A 117 26.01 1.05 26.09
C PRO A 117 26.67 1.05 27.47
N SER A 118 26.59 2.18 28.18
CA SER A 118 26.94 2.23 29.59
C SER A 118 26.15 1.15 30.29
N SER A 119 26.88 0.21 30.92
CA SER A 119 26.39 -0.98 31.62
C SER A 119 24.96 -0.81 32.12
N LEU A 120 24.05 -1.65 31.64
CA LEU A 120 22.67 -1.70 32.13
C LEU A 120 22.74 -2.06 33.62
N ASP A 121 22.48 -1.08 34.48
CA ASP A 121 22.34 -1.30 35.91
C ASP A 121 21.08 -2.15 36.10
N PHE A 122 21.26 -3.46 36.29
CA PHE A 122 20.14 -4.36 36.50
C PHE A 122 19.38 -3.93 37.78
N PRO A 123 18.04 -3.85 37.72
CA PRO A 123 17.22 -3.55 38.89
C PRO A 123 17.49 -4.58 39.99
N SER A 124 17.44 -4.12 41.25
CA SER A 124 17.85 -4.89 42.43
C SER A 124 17.17 -6.25 42.59
N MET A 125 15.97 -6.40 42.01
CA MET A 125 15.20 -7.65 41.98
C MET A 125 15.88 -8.80 41.20
N LEU A 126 16.88 -8.48 40.35
CA LEU A 126 17.62 -9.46 39.53
C LEU A 126 19.07 -9.66 39.98
N ARG A 127 19.48 -9.07 41.11
CA ARG A 127 20.77 -9.33 41.74
C ARG A 127 20.60 -10.52 42.69
N LYS A 128 21.22 -11.67 42.36
CA LYS A 128 21.25 -12.86 43.22
C LYS A 128 22.26 -12.69 44.35
#